data_AF-A0A8A4TSB2-F1
#
_entry.id   AF-A0A8A4TSB2-F1
#
_cell.length_a   1.000
_cell.length_b   1.000
_cell.length_c   1.000
_cell.angle_alpha   90.00
_cell.angle_beta   90.00
_cell.angle_gamma   90.00
#
_symmetry.space_group_name_H-M   'P 1'
#
loop_
_entity.id
_entity.type
_entity.pdbx_description
1 polymer ?
#
loop_
_entity_poly.entity_id
_entity_poly.type
_entity_poly.pdbx_seq_one_letter_code
_entity_poly.pdbx_strand_id
1 'polypeptide(L)'
;MCCLLVTSWSFGAGSEPSNPIRFDTSRDTVAVQGLSSEVLAQLKQATTKDLAASRVLSVYFTDATERPPENLPAIMGTLVVTRSTLTFQPRFPFTRGHPHLAVFDGEALALLLTRLGETSGSTLANRTLPPKTTETHRFSFSPIPKTPVTKVESIYPRVHTLPANQLKLYVGFSRPMTRGNAYRHIQLLDQDGQPAKAPFVVIQQELWDPEGKRLTLFFDPGRIKRGVEPRLSDGLPLKEGTRYTLTVAKEMIDGSAAPLVADHRFSFEVGPEDHDSPDPNRWQVSRPTPGTLEPLTLHFDEAVDIPLALRLVSVVSDGRTPMPGTTQPTQNDQSLLFVPGQAWKPGTYTLLVDTRLEDLAGNNLVRAFDMPLRQNAVGGPDHYLHEIPFRIDDP
;
A
#
# COMPACT_ATOMS: atom_id res chain seq x y z
N MET A 1 26.92 55.84 -80.02
CA MET A 1 26.23 54.80 -80.82
C MET A 1 26.50 53.46 -80.14
N CYS A 2 25.47 52.63 -80.02
CA CYS A 2 25.39 51.30 -79.38
C CYS A 2 25.26 51.20 -77.84
N CYS A 3 24.03 50.86 -77.43
CA CYS A 3 23.65 50.19 -76.18
C CYS A 3 24.37 48.85 -75.98
N LEU A 4 24.54 48.45 -74.71
CA LEU A 4 24.33 47.08 -74.26
C LEU A 4 24.02 47.08 -72.76
N LEU A 5 22.77 46.73 -72.44
CA LEU A 5 22.27 46.40 -71.11
C LEU A 5 22.99 45.12 -70.63
N VAL A 6 23.68 45.21 -69.50
CA VAL A 6 24.09 44.03 -68.73
C VAL A 6 23.07 43.85 -67.62
N THR A 7 22.27 42.81 -67.72
CA THR A 7 21.35 42.34 -66.70
C THR A 7 22.15 41.82 -65.50
N SER A 8 21.96 42.45 -64.34
CA SER A 8 22.43 41.94 -63.06
C SER A 8 21.63 40.68 -62.68
N TRP A 9 22.32 39.55 -62.60
CA TRP A 9 21.77 38.34 -62.00
C TRP A 9 21.83 38.49 -60.48
N SER A 10 20.66 38.62 -59.84
CA SER A 10 20.55 38.61 -58.39
C SER A 10 20.63 37.17 -57.87
N PHE A 11 21.48 37.00 -56.86
CA PHE A 11 21.84 35.78 -56.17
C PHE A 11 20.65 34.96 -55.63
N GLY A 12 20.85 33.64 -55.58
CA GLY A 12 19.93 32.66 -55.03
C GLY A 12 19.54 32.95 -53.57
N ALA A 13 18.25 32.73 -53.29
CA ALA A 13 17.71 32.70 -51.94
C ALA A 13 18.23 31.44 -51.22
N GLY A 14 18.96 31.66 -50.12
CA GLY A 14 19.37 30.60 -49.21
C GLY A 14 18.15 29.91 -48.60
N SER A 15 18.20 28.58 -48.53
CA SER A 15 17.30 27.78 -47.71
C SER A 15 17.48 28.18 -46.24
N GLU A 16 16.39 28.53 -45.55
CA GLU A 16 16.43 28.70 -44.10
C GLU A 16 16.95 27.40 -43.46
N PRO A 17 17.92 27.47 -42.54
CA PRO A 17 18.34 26.29 -41.80
C PRO A 17 17.16 25.77 -40.98
N SER A 18 16.78 24.51 -41.19
CA SER A 18 15.75 23.86 -40.39
C SER A 18 16.13 23.92 -38.92
N ASN A 19 15.30 24.58 -38.10
CA ASN A 19 15.49 24.66 -36.66
C ASN A 19 15.44 23.22 -36.08
N PRO A 20 16.33 22.82 -35.16
CA PRO A 20 16.27 21.48 -34.57
C PRO A 20 14.90 21.19 -33.97
N ILE A 21 14.43 19.96 -34.19
CA ILE A 21 13.20 19.46 -33.58
C ILE A 21 13.38 19.43 -32.06
N ARG A 22 12.40 19.98 -31.34
CA ARG A 22 12.37 19.99 -29.87
C ARG A 22 11.01 19.50 -29.38
N PHE A 23 11.02 18.74 -28.29
CA PHE A 23 9.82 18.29 -27.62
C PHE A 23 9.53 19.18 -26.41
N ASP A 24 8.27 19.55 -26.24
CA ASP A 24 7.75 20.20 -25.04
C ASP A 24 6.69 19.28 -24.40
N THR A 25 7.01 18.80 -23.21
CA THR A 25 6.20 17.90 -22.38
C THR A 25 5.86 18.55 -21.03
N SER A 26 5.89 19.88 -20.95
CA SER A 26 5.58 20.65 -19.74
C SER A 26 4.09 20.63 -19.35
N ARG A 27 3.22 20.23 -20.27
CA ARG A 27 1.77 20.07 -20.08
C ARG A 27 1.40 18.60 -20.27
N ASP A 28 0.17 18.20 -19.95
CA ASP A 28 -0.35 16.84 -20.18
C ASP A 28 -0.57 16.51 -21.69
N THR A 29 0.30 17.03 -22.57
CA THR A 29 0.34 16.87 -24.03
C THR A 29 1.80 16.77 -24.48
N VAL A 30 2.05 16.28 -25.69
CA VAL A 30 3.40 16.28 -26.28
C VAL A 30 3.41 17.23 -27.48
N ALA A 31 4.18 18.31 -27.42
CA ALA A 31 4.32 19.25 -28.53
C ALA A 31 5.69 19.12 -29.21
N VAL A 32 5.68 19.16 -30.55
CA VAL A 32 6.88 19.26 -31.39
C VAL A 32 7.02 20.69 -31.88
N GLN A 33 8.20 21.27 -31.62
CA GLN A 33 8.65 22.59 -32.06
C GLN A 33 9.79 22.43 -33.07
N GLY A 34 10.06 23.48 -33.87
CA GLY A 34 11.14 23.49 -34.85
C GLY A 34 10.70 23.24 -36.31
N LEU A 35 9.42 22.90 -36.52
CA LEU A 35 8.81 22.86 -37.85
C LEU A 35 8.59 24.28 -38.39
N SER A 36 8.87 24.50 -39.68
CA SER A 36 8.66 25.80 -40.33
C SER A 36 7.17 26.17 -40.41
N SER A 37 6.87 27.46 -40.50
CA SER A 37 5.51 27.97 -40.66
C SER A 37 4.82 27.40 -41.90
N GLU A 38 5.57 27.18 -42.98
CA GLU A 38 5.07 26.65 -44.24
C GLU A 38 4.66 25.18 -44.09
N VAL A 39 5.46 24.39 -43.36
CA VAL A 39 5.15 22.98 -43.05
C VAL A 39 3.90 22.91 -42.18
N LEU A 40 3.81 23.71 -41.13
CA LEU A 40 2.64 23.74 -40.24
C LEU A 40 1.38 24.22 -40.97
N ALA A 41 1.49 25.20 -41.87
CA ALA A 41 0.37 25.68 -42.68
C ALA A 41 -0.19 24.59 -43.62
N GLN A 42 0.67 23.71 -44.15
CA GLN A 42 0.25 22.56 -44.95
C GLN A 42 -0.37 21.46 -44.10
N LEU A 43 0.24 21.12 -42.96
CA LEU A 43 -0.31 20.13 -42.03
C LEU A 43 -1.70 20.53 -41.55
N LYS A 44 -1.97 21.83 -41.41
CA LYS A 44 -3.29 22.35 -41.05
C LYS A 44 -4.37 22.08 -42.10
N GLN A 45 -3.99 21.80 -43.35
CA GLN A 45 -4.92 21.43 -44.42
C GLN A 45 -5.27 19.93 -44.40
N ALA A 46 -4.52 19.11 -43.67
CA ALA A 46 -4.79 17.68 -43.54
C ALA A 46 -6.07 17.43 -42.73
N THR A 47 -6.82 16.40 -43.08
CA THR A 47 -7.96 15.98 -42.26
C THR A 47 -7.47 15.35 -40.95
N THR A 48 -8.30 15.37 -39.90
CA THR A 48 -7.98 14.70 -38.63
C THR A 48 -7.68 13.21 -38.83
N LYS A 49 -8.34 12.56 -39.80
CA LYS A 49 -8.10 11.15 -40.13
C LYS A 49 -6.73 10.94 -40.77
N ASP A 50 -6.31 11.83 -41.67
CA ASP A 50 -4.99 11.75 -42.31
C ASP A 50 -3.87 11.99 -41.29
N LEU A 51 -4.05 12.97 -40.41
CA LEU A 51 -3.12 13.23 -39.31
C LEU A 51 -3.00 12.03 -38.36
N ALA A 52 -4.13 11.44 -37.95
CA ALA A 52 -4.13 10.26 -37.08
C ALA A 52 -3.44 9.04 -37.73
N ALA A 53 -3.62 8.84 -39.04
CA ALA A 53 -3.00 7.74 -39.78
C ALA A 53 -1.53 7.99 -40.14
N SER A 54 -1.06 9.24 -40.04
CA SER A 54 0.26 9.64 -40.55
C SER A 54 1.44 9.15 -39.72
N ARG A 55 1.25 8.82 -38.44
CA ARG A 55 2.32 8.48 -37.48
C ARG A 55 3.43 9.53 -37.30
N VAL A 56 3.25 10.74 -37.83
CA VAL A 56 4.22 11.86 -37.78
C VAL A 56 4.67 12.17 -36.36
N LEU A 57 3.75 12.09 -35.39
CA LEU A 57 4.06 12.17 -33.98
C LEU A 57 3.27 11.08 -33.25
N SER A 58 3.99 10.12 -32.68
CA SER A 58 3.43 8.97 -31.96
C SER A 58 3.96 8.94 -30.53
N VAL A 59 3.17 8.45 -29.58
CA VAL A 59 3.58 8.32 -28.17
C VAL A 59 3.36 6.89 -27.71
N TYR A 60 4.32 6.34 -26.96
CA TYR A 60 4.31 4.95 -26.49
C TYR A 60 4.54 4.89 -24.98
N PHE A 61 4.01 3.85 -24.33
CA PHE A 61 4.52 3.40 -23.04
C PHE A 61 5.91 2.77 -23.23
N THR A 62 6.83 3.00 -22.30
CA THR A 62 8.16 2.37 -22.33
C THR A 62 8.66 2.07 -20.93
N ASP A 63 9.29 0.91 -20.74
CA ASP A 63 9.90 0.53 -19.47
C ASP A 63 11.39 0.90 -19.40
N ALA A 64 12.08 1.07 -20.54
CA ALA A 64 13.49 1.52 -20.58
C ALA A 64 14.05 1.89 -21.97
N THR A 65 13.33 1.65 -23.07
CA THR A 65 13.89 1.77 -24.42
C THR A 65 13.73 3.17 -25.00
N GLU A 66 14.76 3.65 -25.71
CA GLU A 66 14.70 4.87 -26.54
C GLU A 66 14.09 4.63 -27.92
N ARG A 67 13.69 3.38 -28.20
CA ARG A 67 13.05 2.96 -29.44
C ARG A 67 11.58 2.61 -29.19
N PRO A 68 10.70 2.87 -30.17
CA PRO A 68 9.31 2.46 -30.09
C PRO A 68 9.22 0.93 -29.96
N PRO A 69 8.37 0.42 -29.06
CA PRO A 69 8.17 -1.03 -28.87
C PRO A 69 7.59 -1.67 -30.14
N GLU A 70 8.12 -2.84 -30.54
CA GLU A 70 7.69 -3.55 -31.76
C GLU A 70 6.24 -4.07 -31.65
N ASN A 71 5.81 -4.46 -30.45
CA ASN A 71 4.54 -5.16 -30.21
C ASN A 71 3.51 -4.35 -29.41
N LEU A 72 3.74 -3.04 -29.20
CA LEU A 72 2.77 -2.20 -28.48
C LEU A 72 2.23 -1.09 -29.40
N PRO A 73 0.90 -0.91 -29.45
CA PRO A 73 0.32 0.19 -30.20
C PRO A 73 0.72 1.54 -29.59
N ALA A 74 0.79 2.58 -30.43
CA ALA A 74 0.89 3.94 -29.94
C ALA A 74 -0.35 4.30 -29.10
N ILE A 75 -0.14 5.11 -28.07
CA ILE A 75 -1.19 5.69 -27.25
C ILE A 75 -2.18 6.43 -28.15
N MET A 76 -3.46 6.20 -27.93
CA MET A 76 -4.51 6.87 -28.69
C MET A 76 -4.55 8.37 -28.35
N GLY A 77 -4.61 9.20 -29.38
CA GLY A 77 -4.73 10.64 -29.25
C GLY A 77 -4.98 11.32 -30.59
N THR A 78 -5.03 12.65 -30.56
CA THR A 78 -5.27 13.50 -31.71
C THR A 78 -4.09 14.44 -31.91
N LEU A 79 -3.67 14.62 -33.16
CA LEU A 79 -2.71 15.65 -33.52
C LEU A 79 -3.43 16.97 -33.79
N VAL A 80 -2.98 18.03 -33.13
CA VAL A 80 -3.47 19.39 -33.29
C VAL A 80 -2.34 20.26 -33.83
N VAL A 81 -2.59 20.91 -34.96
CA VAL A 81 -1.62 21.78 -35.62
C VAL A 81 -1.93 23.24 -35.27
N THR A 82 -0.96 23.93 -34.70
CA THR A 82 -1.03 25.38 -34.43
C THR A 82 -0.13 26.15 -35.40
N ARG A 83 0.02 27.47 -35.21
CA ARG A 83 0.93 28.28 -36.03
C ARG A 83 2.41 27.95 -35.79
N SER A 84 2.75 27.35 -34.64
CA SER A 84 4.14 27.13 -34.22
C SER A 84 4.43 25.72 -33.71
N THR A 85 3.42 24.87 -33.54
CA THR A 85 3.59 23.51 -32.96
C THR A 85 2.71 22.47 -33.63
N LEU A 86 3.20 21.23 -33.66
CA LEU A 86 2.39 20.03 -33.82
C LEU A 86 2.24 19.36 -32.46
N THR A 87 1.02 19.30 -31.93
CA THR A 87 0.76 18.81 -30.56
C THR A 87 -0.06 17.54 -30.58
N PHE A 88 0.45 16.49 -29.94
CA PHE A 88 -0.30 15.28 -29.61
C PHE A 88 -1.07 15.46 -28.30
N GLN A 89 -2.39 15.37 -28.40
CA GLN A 89 -3.33 15.36 -27.27
C GLN A 89 -3.81 13.93 -27.02
N PRO A 90 -3.45 13.30 -25.89
CA PRO A 90 -3.86 11.92 -25.64
C PRO A 90 -5.37 11.86 -25.37
N ARG A 91 -6.03 10.75 -25.74
CA ARG A 91 -7.45 10.52 -25.48
C ARG A 91 -7.75 10.37 -23.98
N PHE A 92 -6.78 9.83 -23.25
CA PHE A 92 -6.80 9.68 -21.80
C PHE A 92 -5.53 10.30 -21.21
N PRO A 93 -5.56 10.86 -19.99
CA PRO A 93 -4.36 11.40 -19.36
C PRO A 93 -3.23 10.39 -19.31
N PHE A 94 -1.99 10.85 -19.49
CA PHE A 94 -0.80 10.00 -19.35
C PHE A 94 -0.70 9.41 -17.94
N THR A 95 -0.22 8.17 -17.83
CA THR A 95 -0.03 7.52 -16.53
C THR A 95 1.13 8.19 -15.80
N ARG A 96 0.84 8.99 -14.78
CA ARG A 96 1.87 9.66 -13.99
C ARG A 96 2.77 8.64 -13.28
N GLY A 97 4.05 8.96 -13.13
CA GLY A 97 5.07 8.07 -12.59
C GLY A 97 5.57 6.98 -13.55
N HIS A 98 5.00 6.86 -14.76
CA HIS A 98 5.44 5.87 -15.75
C HIS A 98 6.17 6.57 -16.92
N PRO A 99 7.24 5.96 -17.47
CA PRO A 99 7.94 6.54 -18.60
C PRO A 99 7.15 6.37 -19.90
N HIS A 100 7.24 7.40 -20.74
CA HIS A 100 6.67 7.44 -22.07
C HIS A 100 7.74 7.82 -23.08
N LEU A 101 7.56 7.41 -24.34
CA LEU A 101 8.42 7.76 -25.46
C LEU A 101 7.61 8.49 -26.53
N ALA A 102 7.92 9.75 -26.77
CA ALA A 102 7.47 10.48 -27.94
C ALA A 102 8.40 10.21 -29.12
N VAL A 103 7.84 9.95 -30.31
CA VAL A 103 8.58 9.70 -31.55
C VAL A 103 8.04 10.63 -32.61
N PHE A 104 8.90 11.53 -33.09
CA PHE A 104 8.64 12.33 -34.28
C PHE A 104 9.30 11.66 -35.48
N ASP A 105 8.52 11.39 -36.52
CA ASP A 105 8.97 10.71 -37.73
C ASP A 105 8.95 11.69 -38.92
N GLY A 106 10.15 12.15 -39.28
CA GLY A 106 10.36 13.07 -40.40
C GLY A 106 10.08 12.46 -41.78
N GLU A 107 10.25 11.15 -41.95
CA GLU A 107 9.93 10.47 -43.21
C GLU A 107 8.42 10.34 -43.37
N ALA A 108 7.72 9.99 -42.31
CA ALA A 108 6.26 9.98 -42.27
C ALA A 108 5.68 11.38 -42.55
N LEU A 109 6.33 12.44 -42.05
CA LEU A 109 5.98 13.83 -42.36
C LEU A 109 6.14 14.13 -43.85
N ALA A 110 7.28 13.78 -44.44
CA ALA A 110 7.52 13.99 -45.86
C ALA A 110 6.46 13.28 -46.72
N LEU A 111 6.13 12.03 -46.42
CA LEU A 111 5.10 11.25 -47.11
C LEU A 111 3.70 11.87 -46.98
N LEU A 112 3.34 12.39 -45.79
CA LEU A 112 2.08 13.09 -45.61
C LEU A 112 2.03 14.38 -46.45
N LEU A 113 3.08 15.19 -46.42
CA LEU A 113 3.14 16.46 -47.17
C LEU A 113 3.08 16.24 -48.69
N THR A 114 3.72 15.19 -49.21
CA THR A 114 3.63 14.83 -50.63
C THR A 114 2.20 14.51 -51.03
N ARG A 115 1.48 13.70 -50.23
CA ARG A 115 0.06 13.36 -50.49
C ARG A 115 -0.86 14.58 -50.45
N LEU A 116 -0.61 15.52 -49.53
CA LEU A 116 -1.36 16.79 -49.45
C LEU A 116 -1.05 17.73 -50.63
N GLY A 117 0.16 17.67 -51.18
CA GLY A 117 0.58 18.44 -52.36
C GLY A 117 -0.03 17.92 -53.66
N GLU A 118 -0.05 16.59 -53.85
CA GLU A 118 -0.69 15.92 -55.00
C GLU A 118 -2.19 16.22 -55.09
N THR A 119 -2.86 16.34 -53.95
CA THR A 119 -4.29 16.66 -53.86
C THR A 119 -4.61 18.15 -54.12
N SER A 120 -3.62 19.04 -54.02
CA SER A 120 -3.82 20.50 -54.14
C SER A 120 -3.36 21.10 -55.48
N GLY A 121 -2.88 20.29 -56.43
CA GLY A 121 -2.51 20.74 -57.79
C GLY A 121 -1.36 21.77 -57.85
N SER A 122 -0.57 21.93 -56.78
CA SER A 122 0.51 22.90 -56.69
C SER A 122 1.84 22.30 -57.17
N THR A 123 2.48 22.93 -58.16
CA THR A 123 3.80 22.55 -58.68
C THR A 123 4.89 22.74 -57.61
N LEU A 124 5.49 21.62 -57.20
CA LEU A 124 6.53 21.45 -56.19
C LEU A 124 7.91 22.01 -56.60
N ALA A 125 8.04 23.29 -56.93
CA ALA A 125 9.30 23.87 -57.41
C ALA A 125 10.13 24.62 -56.36
N ASN A 126 9.62 24.85 -55.15
CA ASN A 126 10.42 25.47 -54.08
C ASN A 126 9.88 25.08 -52.70
N ARG A 127 10.49 24.11 -52.04
CA ARG A 127 10.22 23.82 -50.63
C ARG A 127 11.47 23.44 -49.87
N THR A 128 11.63 24.08 -48.71
CA THR A 128 12.41 23.58 -47.59
C THR A 128 12.02 22.13 -47.33
N LEU A 129 12.97 21.21 -47.54
CA LEU A 129 12.76 19.80 -47.26
C LEU A 129 12.49 19.64 -45.74
N PRO A 130 11.43 18.92 -45.34
CA PRO A 130 11.25 18.61 -43.93
C PRO A 130 12.46 17.79 -43.44
N PRO A 131 12.81 17.88 -42.15
CA PRO A 131 13.84 17.02 -41.59
C PRO A 131 13.43 15.57 -41.83
N LYS A 132 14.33 14.76 -42.43
CA LYS A 132 14.14 13.31 -42.61
C LYS A 132 14.61 12.51 -41.39
N THR A 133 14.84 13.18 -40.26
CA THR A 133 15.31 12.53 -39.04
C THR A 133 14.14 12.02 -38.23
N THR A 134 14.33 10.85 -37.62
CA THR A 134 13.48 10.37 -36.54
C THR A 134 14.04 10.88 -35.24
N GLU A 135 13.25 11.62 -34.48
CA GLU A 135 13.64 12.19 -33.20
C GLU A 135 12.80 11.55 -32.10
N THR A 136 13.43 11.21 -30.97
CA THR A 136 12.72 10.61 -29.84
C THR A 136 12.92 11.44 -28.58
N HIS A 137 11.92 11.43 -27.71
CA HIS A 137 11.99 12.11 -26.42
C HIS A 137 11.30 11.29 -25.36
N ARG A 138 12.08 10.90 -24.35
CA ARG A 138 11.57 10.22 -23.16
C ARG A 138 11.08 11.25 -22.16
N PHE A 139 9.89 11.02 -21.62
CA PHE A 139 9.29 11.90 -20.62
C PHE A 139 8.45 11.09 -19.62
N SER A 140 8.20 11.68 -18.46
CA SER A 140 7.29 11.16 -17.45
C SER A 140 6.73 12.32 -16.65
N PHE A 141 5.44 12.26 -16.30
CA PHE A 141 4.86 13.23 -15.38
C PHE A 141 5.08 12.79 -13.95
N SER A 142 5.44 13.73 -13.07
CA SER A 142 5.55 13.45 -11.64
C SER A 142 4.24 12.84 -11.11
N PRO A 143 4.31 11.78 -10.28
CA PRO A 143 3.15 11.28 -9.57
C PRO A 143 2.44 12.43 -8.86
N ILE A 144 1.10 12.42 -8.83
CA ILE A 144 0.37 13.36 -7.99
C ILE A 144 0.65 12.95 -6.54
N PRO A 145 1.28 13.80 -5.71
CA PRO A 145 1.50 13.49 -4.32
C PRO A 145 0.14 13.25 -3.67
N LYS A 146 -0.09 12.05 -3.13
CA LYS A 146 -1.28 11.79 -2.35
C LYS A 146 -1.03 12.27 -0.93
N THR A 147 -1.89 13.14 -0.43
CA THR A 147 -1.79 13.64 0.95
C THR A 147 -1.84 12.45 1.92
N PRO A 148 -0.79 12.22 2.72
CA PRO A 148 -0.78 11.14 3.70
C PRO A 148 -1.83 11.41 4.78
N VAL A 149 -2.75 10.47 4.98
CA VAL A 149 -3.79 10.54 6.03
C VAL A 149 -3.88 9.25 6.87
N THR A 150 -3.17 8.21 6.44
CA THR A 150 -3.16 6.91 7.11
C THR A 150 -2.11 6.89 8.20
N LYS A 151 -2.47 6.40 9.38
CA LYS A 151 -1.60 6.35 10.57
C LYS A 151 -1.64 4.97 11.20
N VAL A 152 -0.58 4.60 11.89
CA VAL A 152 -0.61 3.49 12.86
C VAL A 152 -1.45 3.96 14.06
N GLU A 153 -2.52 3.23 14.36
CA GLU A 153 -3.47 3.54 15.43
C GLU A 153 -3.19 2.77 16.72
N SER A 154 -2.68 1.55 16.59
CA SER A 154 -2.39 0.68 17.73
C SER A 154 -1.30 -0.32 17.39
N ILE A 155 -0.52 -0.67 18.40
CA ILE A 155 0.32 -1.87 18.39
C ILE A 155 -0.06 -2.68 19.62
N TYR A 156 -0.33 -3.97 19.43
CA TYR A 156 -0.60 -4.90 20.51
C TYR A 156 0.51 -5.95 20.61
N PRO A 157 0.79 -6.44 21.83
CA PRO A 157 0.26 -5.94 23.10
C PRO A 157 0.83 -4.57 23.49
N ARG A 158 0.15 -3.84 24.37
CA ARG A 158 0.46 -2.48 24.85
C ARG A 158 1.20 -2.46 26.18
N VAL A 159 1.37 -3.62 26.83
CA VAL A 159 2.18 -3.73 28.04
C VAL A 159 3.66 -3.41 27.74
N HIS A 160 4.34 -2.87 28.74
CA HIS A 160 5.74 -2.44 28.59
C HIS A 160 6.74 -3.59 28.68
N THR A 161 6.35 -4.74 29.23
CA THR A 161 7.21 -5.92 29.36
C THR A 161 6.56 -7.10 28.66
N LEU A 162 7.25 -7.65 27.67
CA LEU A 162 6.80 -8.84 26.92
C LEU A 162 7.60 -10.07 27.38
N PRO A 163 7.00 -11.26 27.40
CA PRO A 163 7.77 -12.47 27.69
C PRO A 163 8.79 -12.75 26.58
N ALA A 164 9.91 -13.39 26.91
CA ALA A 164 10.96 -13.70 25.93
C ALA A 164 10.49 -14.64 24.81
N ASN A 165 9.39 -15.35 25.04
CA ASN A 165 8.69 -16.20 24.08
C ASN A 165 7.36 -15.58 23.58
N GLN A 166 7.22 -14.25 23.57
CA GLN A 166 6.12 -13.55 22.90
C GLN A 166 5.82 -14.15 21.53
N LEU A 167 4.56 -14.53 21.27
CA LEU A 167 4.21 -15.22 20.04
C LEU A 167 3.85 -14.26 18.90
N LYS A 168 3.05 -13.22 19.20
CA LYS A 168 2.47 -12.33 18.19
C LYS A 168 2.62 -10.86 18.55
N LEU A 169 2.79 -10.02 17.53
CA LEU A 169 2.50 -8.60 17.60
C LEU A 169 1.39 -8.27 16.59
N TYR A 170 0.64 -7.22 16.85
CA TYR A 170 -0.35 -6.70 15.92
C TYR A 170 -0.07 -5.23 15.62
N VAL A 171 -0.20 -4.84 14.36
CA VAL A 171 -0.13 -3.43 13.95
C VAL A 171 -1.47 -3.03 13.33
N GLY A 172 -2.16 -2.11 13.99
CA GLY A 172 -3.43 -1.54 13.56
C GLY A 172 -3.26 -0.21 12.85
N PHE A 173 -4.00 0.00 11.76
CA PHE A 173 -3.94 1.18 10.89
C PHE A 173 -5.32 1.83 10.75
N SER A 174 -5.35 3.15 10.58
CA SER A 174 -6.60 3.92 10.43
C SER A 174 -7.37 3.61 9.14
N ARG A 175 -6.68 3.10 8.12
CA ARG A 175 -7.20 2.76 6.80
C ARG A 175 -6.62 1.43 6.30
N PRO A 176 -7.30 0.75 5.35
CA PRO A 176 -6.78 -0.47 4.75
C PRO A 176 -5.41 -0.24 4.10
N MET A 177 -4.49 -1.17 4.28
CA MET A 177 -3.13 -1.12 3.74
C MET A 177 -2.97 -1.96 2.46
N THR A 178 -1.95 -1.63 1.65
CA THR A 178 -1.53 -2.50 0.55
C THR A 178 -0.84 -3.75 1.11
N ARG A 179 -1.10 -4.91 0.49
CA ARG A 179 -0.55 -6.21 0.89
C ARG A 179 0.68 -6.59 0.06
N GLY A 180 1.52 -7.46 0.62
CA GLY A 180 2.63 -8.14 -0.06
C GLY A 180 4.02 -7.54 0.14
N ASN A 181 4.15 -6.45 0.91
CA ASN A 181 5.43 -5.80 1.18
C ASN A 181 5.61 -5.33 2.64
N ALA A 182 4.74 -5.72 3.58
CA ALA A 182 4.73 -5.20 4.94
C ALA A 182 6.06 -5.44 5.68
N TYR A 183 6.65 -6.63 5.56
CA TYR A 183 7.93 -6.96 6.21
C TYR A 183 9.12 -6.12 5.73
N ARG A 184 9.03 -5.39 4.60
CA ARG A 184 10.07 -4.45 4.16
C ARG A 184 10.05 -3.14 4.94
N HIS A 185 8.90 -2.80 5.50
CA HIS A 185 8.65 -1.53 6.20
C HIS A 185 8.56 -1.71 7.72
N ILE A 186 8.67 -2.94 8.21
CA ILE A 186 8.59 -3.27 9.63
C ILE A 186 9.91 -3.89 10.07
N GLN A 187 10.53 -3.31 11.08
CA GLN A 187 11.78 -3.80 11.65
C GLN A 187 11.68 -3.86 13.17
N LEU A 188 12.37 -4.82 13.78
CA LEU A 188 12.59 -4.86 15.21
C LEU A 188 14.06 -4.54 15.46
N LEU A 189 14.31 -3.48 16.23
CA LEU A 189 15.64 -3.02 16.60
C LEU A 189 15.94 -3.41 18.05
N ASP A 190 17.16 -3.84 18.33
CA ASP A 190 17.64 -4.07 19.69
C ASP A 190 17.97 -2.75 20.42
N GLN A 191 18.50 -2.88 21.63
CA GLN A 191 18.86 -1.75 22.50
C GLN A 191 19.96 -0.85 21.92
N ASP A 192 20.79 -1.39 21.02
CA ASP A 192 21.87 -0.68 20.34
C ASP A 192 21.41 -0.10 18.99
N GLY A 193 20.12 -0.25 18.67
CA GLY A 193 19.51 0.20 17.43
C GLY A 193 19.82 -0.69 16.23
N GLN A 194 20.39 -1.88 16.44
CA GLN A 194 20.67 -2.84 15.37
C GLN A 194 19.46 -3.71 15.06
N PRO A 195 19.24 -4.11 13.79
CA PRO A 195 18.18 -5.04 13.46
C PRO A 195 18.33 -6.37 14.20
N ALA A 196 17.27 -6.80 14.88
CA ALA A 196 17.21 -8.13 15.47
C ALA A 196 17.34 -9.20 14.38
N LYS A 197 18.06 -10.29 14.68
CA LYS A 197 18.30 -11.38 13.73
C LYS A 197 17.01 -12.17 13.48
N ALA A 198 16.43 -11.98 12.29
CA ALA A 198 15.26 -12.71 11.78
C ALA A 198 14.20 -13.04 12.87
N PRO A 199 13.65 -12.02 13.55
CA PRO A 199 12.78 -12.24 14.71
C PRO A 199 11.41 -12.79 14.29
N PHE A 200 10.93 -12.41 13.10
CA PHE A 200 9.62 -12.77 12.58
C PHE A 200 9.71 -13.88 11.54
N VAL A 201 8.71 -14.76 11.51
CA VAL A 201 8.49 -15.66 10.38
C VAL A 201 7.88 -14.86 9.22
N VAL A 202 8.57 -14.83 8.07
CA VAL A 202 8.08 -14.11 6.88
C VAL A 202 7.07 -14.97 6.14
N ILE A 203 5.79 -14.61 6.24
CA ILE A 203 4.68 -15.31 5.59
C ILE A 203 4.35 -14.60 4.27
N GLN A 204 4.44 -15.29 3.13
CA GLN A 204 4.15 -14.72 1.80
C GLN A 204 2.73 -14.16 1.71
N GLN A 205 1.76 -14.88 2.28
CA GLN A 205 0.40 -14.41 2.46
C GLN A 205 0.31 -13.71 3.82
N GLU A 206 0.64 -12.42 3.84
CA GLU A 206 0.57 -11.59 5.05
C GLU A 206 -0.77 -11.74 5.77
N LEU A 207 -0.70 -11.82 7.10
CA LEU A 207 -1.83 -12.12 7.97
C LEU A 207 -2.61 -10.85 8.34
N TRP A 208 -3.27 -10.27 7.35
CA TRP A 208 -4.19 -9.16 7.53
C TRP A 208 -5.56 -9.63 8.00
N ASP A 209 -6.23 -8.80 8.80
CA ASP A 209 -7.67 -8.92 9.02
C ASP A 209 -8.46 -8.70 7.70
N PRO A 210 -9.75 -9.09 7.65
CA PRO A 210 -10.56 -8.95 6.43
C PRO A 210 -10.58 -7.52 5.88
N GLU A 211 -10.58 -6.52 6.78
CA GLU A 211 -10.60 -5.10 6.46
C GLU A 211 -9.25 -4.56 5.96
N GLY A 212 -8.16 -5.33 6.09
CA GLY A 212 -6.81 -4.90 5.74
C GLY A 212 -6.26 -3.80 6.65
N LYS A 213 -6.80 -3.65 7.87
CA LYS A 213 -6.45 -2.62 8.84
C LYS A 213 -5.61 -3.14 10.00
N ARG A 214 -5.53 -4.46 10.21
CA ARG A 214 -4.67 -5.04 11.25
C ARG A 214 -3.78 -6.14 10.67
N LEU A 215 -2.48 -5.96 10.78
CA LEU A 215 -1.48 -6.96 10.43
C LEU A 215 -1.08 -7.75 11.67
N THR A 216 -1.03 -9.08 11.55
CA THR A 216 -0.45 -9.98 12.56
C THR A 216 0.97 -10.34 12.17
N LEU A 217 1.92 -10.12 13.09
CA LEU A 217 3.32 -10.50 12.97
C LEU A 217 3.58 -11.66 13.95
N PHE A 218 4.03 -12.79 13.44
CA PHE A 218 4.48 -13.89 14.29
C PHE A 218 5.97 -13.79 14.51
N PHE A 219 6.40 -13.81 15.77
CA PHE A 219 7.76 -14.24 16.07
C PHE A 219 7.94 -15.68 15.62
N ASP A 220 9.15 -16.07 15.20
CA ASP A 220 9.40 -17.40 14.66
C ASP A 220 8.98 -18.50 15.67
N PRO A 221 7.89 -19.25 15.39
CA PRO A 221 7.40 -20.25 16.34
C PRO A 221 8.39 -21.40 16.55
N GLY A 222 9.25 -21.68 15.57
CA GLY A 222 10.30 -22.68 15.67
C GLY A 222 11.42 -22.27 16.64
N ARG A 223 11.59 -20.97 16.90
CA ARG A 223 12.52 -20.45 17.90
C ARG A 223 11.89 -20.34 19.29
N ILE A 224 10.57 -20.28 19.36
CA ILE A 224 9.80 -20.25 20.62
C ILE A 224 9.73 -21.64 21.26
N LYS A 225 9.44 -22.69 20.51
CA LYS A 225 9.27 -24.04 21.09
C LYS A 225 10.59 -24.63 21.60
N ARG A 226 10.59 -25.31 22.75
CA ARG A 226 11.75 -26.03 23.28
C ARG A 226 12.01 -27.31 22.48
N GLY A 227 13.29 -27.66 22.35
CA GLY A 227 13.71 -28.93 21.74
C GLY A 227 13.56 -29.01 20.20
N VAL A 228 13.32 -27.89 19.52
CA VAL A 228 13.33 -27.80 18.06
C VAL A 228 14.57 -27.05 17.57
N GLU A 229 15.08 -27.45 16.40
CA GLU A 229 16.35 -26.99 15.84
C GLU A 229 16.50 -25.46 15.79
N PRO A 230 15.51 -24.66 15.34
CA PRO A 230 15.71 -23.21 15.25
C PRO A 230 15.97 -22.56 16.61
N ARG A 231 15.36 -23.07 17.69
CA ARG A 231 15.64 -22.59 19.05
C ARG A 231 17.05 -22.99 19.51
N LEU A 232 17.52 -24.19 19.15
CA LEU A 232 18.86 -24.66 19.51
C LEU A 232 19.96 -23.90 18.77
N SER A 233 19.73 -23.56 17.50
CA SER A 233 20.70 -22.85 16.65
C SER A 233 20.72 -21.35 16.90
N ASP A 234 19.55 -20.71 17.00
CA ASP A 234 19.41 -19.25 16.96
C ASP A 234 18.87 -18.64 18.26
N GLY A 235 18.52 -19.47 19.25
CA GLY A 235 17.91 -19.04 20.50
C GLY A 235 16.53 -18.41 20.29
N LEU A 236 16.00 -17.81 21.36
CA LEU A 236 14.73 -17.09 21.31
C LEU A 236 14.81 -15.85 20.41
N PRO A 237 13.69 -15.44 19.79
CA PRO A 237 13.62 -14.19 19.02
C PRO A 237 13.90 -12.95 19.86
N LEU A 238 13.53 -13.00 21.14
CA LEU A 238 13.72 -11.92 22.11
C LEU A 238 14.64 -12.40 23.25
N LYS A 239 15.53 -11.52 23.71
CA LYS A 239 16.43 -11.80 24.83
C LYS A 239 15.93 -11.11 26.09
N GLU A 240 15.76 -11.89 27.17
CA GLU A 240 15.42 -11.37 28.50
C GLU A 240 16.37 -10.25 28.94
N GLY A 241 15.80 -9.23 29.59
CA GLY A 241 16.51 -8.04 30.07
C GLY A 241 16.91 -7.06 28.98
N THR A 242 16.57 -7.33 27.71
CA THR A 242 16.89 -6.44 26.58
C THR A 242 15.68 -5.58 26.21
N ARG A 243 15.93 -4.32 25.86
CA ARG A 243 14.91 -3.43 25.29
C ARG A 243 14.90 -3.54 23.77
N TYR A 244 13.72 -3.64 23.18
CA TYR A 244 13.54 -3.62 21.72
C TYR A 244 12.64 -2.46 21.29
N THR A 245 12.76 -2.08 20.01
CA THR A 245 11.87 -1.12 19.35
C THR A 245 11.37 -1.68 18.02
N LEU A 246 10.05 -1.88 17.91
CA LEU A 246 9.39 -2.10 16.63
C LEU A 246 9.26 -0.77 15.90
N THR A 247 9.71 -0.71 14.65
CA THR A 247 9.55 0.46 13.79
C THR A 247 8.66 0.12 12.60
N VAL A 248 7.70 0.98 12.29
CA VAL A 248 6.88 0.93 11.07
C VAL A 248 7.23 2.16 10.24
N ALA A 249 7.80 1.94 9.06
CA ALA A 249 8.31 3.00 8.20
C ALA A 249 7.18 3.75 7.48
N LYS A 250 7.32 5.08 7.36
CA LYS A 250 6.32 5.95 6.73
C LYS A 250 6.07 5.60 5.27
N GLU A 251 7.04 5.00 4.60
CA GLU A 251 6.97 4.59 3.20
C GLU A 251 5.97 3.45 2.96
N MET A 252 5.45 2.82 4.02
CA MET A 252 4.40 1.82 3.88
C MET A 252 3.15 2.43 3.24
N ILE A 253 2.60 1.75 2.23
CA ILE A 253 1.58 2.31 1.33
C ILE A 253 0.18 1.79 1.71
N ASP A 254 -0.78 2.70 1.80
CA ASP A 254 -2.19 2.38 2.03
C ASP A 254 -2.90 1.88 0.76
N GLY A 255 -4.14 1.39 0.89
CA GLY A 255 -4.94 0.92 -0.24
C GLY A 255 -5.31 2.01 -1.25
N SER A 256 -5.08 3.28 -0.92
CA SER A 256 -5.21 4.43 -1.83
C SER A 256 -3.88 4.81 -2.46
N ALA A 257 -2.82 4.00 -2.35
CA ALA A 257 -1.48 4.28 -2.84
C ALA A 257 -0.82 5.55 -2.22
N ALA A 258 -1.21 5.93 -1.00
CA ALA A 258 -0.58 7.01 -0.23
C ALA A 258 0.31 6.42 0.87
N PRO A 259 1.44 7.05 1.23
CA PRO A 259 2.25 6.60 2.36
C PRO A 259 1.56 6.91 3.70
N LEU A 260 2.11 6.38 4.80
CA LEU A 260 1.72 6.77 6.15
C LEU A 260 2.11 8.23 6.43
N VAL A 261 1.42 8.83 7.41
CA VAL A 261 1.69 10.21 7.86
C VAL A 261 3.11 10.38 8.41
N ALA A 262 3.63 9.39 9.13
CA ALA A 262 4.95 9.41 9.76
C ALA A 262 5.43 7.99 10.10
N ASP A 263 6.71 7.86 10.45
CA ASP A 263 7.25 6.65 11.05
C ASP A 263 6.58 6.42 12.41
N HIS A 264 6.39 5.16 12.77
CA HIS A 264 5.89 4.78 14.08
C HIS A 264 6.93 3.94 14.83
N ARG A 265 7.06 4.16 16.14
CA ARG A 265 7.99 3.42 17.01
C ARG A 265 7.24 2.93 18.24
N PHE A 266 7.43 1.65 18.56
CA PHE A 266 6.88 1.02 19.76
C PHE A 266 7.99 0.28 20.48
N SER A 267 8.24 0.66 21.74
CA SER A 267 9.35 0.11 22.53
C SER A 267 8.82 -0.66 23.73
N PHE A 268 9.48 -1.77 24.03
CA PHE A 268 9.15 -2.67 25.14
C PHE A 268 10.42 -3.30 25.70
N GLU A 269 10.33 -3.76 26.95
CA GLU A 269 11.33 -4.57 27.63
C GLU A 269 10.95 -6.05 27.56
N VAL A 270 11.93 -6.93 27.71
CA VAL A 270 11.71 -8.37 27.64
C VAL A 270 11.92 -8.96 29.03
N GLY A 271 10.87 -9.58 29.56
CA GLY A 271 10.88 -10.36 30.79
C GLY A 271 11.24 -11.84 30.55
N PRO A 272 11.10 -12.70 31.57
CA PRO A 272 11.31 -14.14 31.41
C PRO A 272 10.32 -14.77 30.43
N GLU A 273 10.60 -16.01 30.00
CA GLU A 273 9.62 -16.80 29.25
C GLU A 273 8.39 -17.12 30.11
N ASP A 274 7.24 -17.19 29.45
CA ASP A 274 5.99 -17.63 30.06
C ASP A 274 5.55 -19.00 29.52
N HIS A 275 5.34 -19.93 30.42
CA HIS A 275 5.01 -21.32 30.10
C HIS A 275 3.70 -21.77 30.73
N ASP A 276 3.06 -20.92 31.52
CA ASP A 276 1.85 -21.26 32.23
C ASP A 276 0.64 -20.83 31.40
N SER A 277 -0.38 -21.68 31.37
CA SER A 277 -1.66 -21.31 30.77
C SER A 277 -2.39 -20.31 31.67
N PRO A 278 -3.13 -19.34 31.12
CA PRO A 278 -4.00 -18.48 31.90
C PRO A 278 -4.97 -19.29 32.77
N ASP A 279 -5.11 -18.93 34.04
CA ASP A 279 -6.04 -19.56 34.97
C ASP A 279 -7.29 -18.68 35.15
N PRO A 280 -8.42 -19.03 34.51
CA PRO A 280 -9.62 -18.22 34.59
C PRO A 280 -10.24 -18.16 35.99
N ASN A 281 -9.85 -19.05 36.91
CA ASN A 281 -10.30 -18.98 38.30
C ASN A 281 -9.66 -17.81 39.08
N ARG A 282 -8.58 -17.23 38.56
CA ARG A 282 -7.91 -16.06 39.16
C ARG A 282 -8.46 -14.73 38.64
N TRP A 283 -9.30 -14.76 37.61
CA TRP A 283 -9.88 -13.57 37.02
C TRP A 283 -10.97 -12.98 37.90
N GLN A 284 -11.14 -11.66 37.80
CA GLN A 284 -12.10 -10.92 38.63
C GLN A 284 -13.10 -10.19 37.75
N VAL A 285 -14.35 -10.15 38.20
CA VAL A 285 -15.43 -9.45 37.50
C VAL A 285 -15.90 -8.29 38.37
N SER A 286 -15.64 -7.06 37.93
CA SER A 286 -16.23 -5.86 38.54
C SER A 286 -17.61 -5.65 37.96
N ARG A 287 -18.61 -5.74 38.84
CA ARG A 287 -20.02 -5.68 38.49
C ARG A 287 -20.47 -4.23 38.31
N PRO A 288 -21.31 -3.95 37.31
CA PRO A 288 -21.87 -2.62 37.10
C PRO A 288 -23.07 -2.36 38.02
N THR A 289 -23.39 -1.09 38.21
CA THR A 289 -24.56 -0.66 39.00
C THR A 289 -25.88 -0.95 38.24
N PRO A 290 -26.90 -1.55 38.88
CA PRO A 290 -28.21 -1.78 38.26
C PRO A 290 -28.83 -0.46 37.76
N GLY A 291 -29.53 -0.51 36.63
CA GLY A 291 -30.19 0.65 36.03
C GLY A 291 -29.25 1.62 35.30
N THR A 292 -27.96 1.28 35.16
CA THR A 292 -26.96 2.15 34.50
C THR A 292 -26.37 1.52 33.23
N LEU A 293 -25.63 2.32 32.45
CA LEU A 293 -24.78 1.88 31.35
C LEU A 293 -23.32 1.68 31.78
N GLU A 294 -23.06 1.57 33.09
CA GLU A 294 -21.71 1.32 33.60
C GLU A 294 -21.15 0.02 32.99
N PRO A 295 -19.89 -0.01 32.55
CA PRO A 295 -19.32 -1.21 31.96
C PRO A 295 -19.14 -2.32 32.99
N LEU A 296 -19.43 -3.55 32.57
CA LEU A 296 -18.90 -4.75 33.23
C LEU A 296 -17.40 -4.83 32.92
N THR A 297 -16.56 -5.05 33.93
CA THR A 297 -15.11 -5.21 33.72
C THR A 297 -14.67 -6.63 34.05
N LEU A 298 -14.06 -7.32 33.09
CA LEU A 298 -13.33 -8.56 33.30
C LEU A 298 -11.84 -8.22 33.45
N HIS A 299 -11.26 -8.56 34.60
CA HIS A 299 -9.85 -8.40 34.90
C HIS A 299 -9.16 -9.75 34.80
N PHE A 300 -8.15 -9.82 33.93
CA PHE A 300 -7.24 -10.95 33.82
C PHE A 300 -6.15 -10.83 34.89
N ASP A 301 -5.59 -11.95 35.30
CA ASP A 301 -4.46 -12.00 36.23
C ASP A 301 -3.10 -11.73 35.55
N GLU A 302 -3.10 -11.69 34.23
CA GLU A 302 -1.97 -11.39 33.35
C GLU A 302 -2.43 -10.68 32.06
N ALA A 303 -1.49 -10.28 31.19
CA ALA A 303 -1.84 -9.68 29.91
C ALA A 303 -2.24 -10.77 28.90
N VAL A 304 -3.31 -10.51 28.14
CA VAL A 304 -3.83 -11.48 27.15
C VAL A 304 -3.76 -10.94 25.73
N ASP A 305 -3.92 -11.83 24.75
CA ASP A 305 -4.06 -11.43 23.34
C ASP A 305 -5.38 -10.67 23.13
N ILE A 306 -5.32 -9.33 23.16
CA ILE A 306 -6.50 -8.47 23.07
C ILE A 306 -7.31 -8.67 21.77
N PRO A 307 -6.70 -8.71 20.57
CA PRO A 307 -7.44 -9.03 19.35
C PRO A 307 -8.22 -10.36 19.40
N LEU A 308 -7.69 -11.39 20.08
CA LEU A 308 -8.45 -12.61 20.36
C LEU A 308 -9.52 -12.39 21.43
N ALA A 309 -9.18 -11.75 22.55
CA ALA A 309 -10.10 -11.52 23.67
C ALA A 309 -11.38 -10.78 23.22
N LEU A 310 -11.27 -9.80 22.33
CA LEU A 310 -12.40 -9.08 21.76
C LEU A 310 -13.34 -9.96 20.92
N ARG A 311 -12.88 -11.10 20.43
CA ARG A 311 -13.66 -12.08 19.64
C ARG A 311 -14.18 -13.24 20.49
N LEU A 312 -13.49 -13.55 21.57
CA LEU A 312 -13.64 -14.78 22.34
C LEU A 312 -14.32 -14.58 23.70
N VAL A 313 -14.54 -13.33 24.12
CA VAL A 313 -15.29 -12.98 25.33
C VAL A 313 -16.63 -12.38 24.96
N SER A 314 -17.70 -12.91 25.53
CA SER A 314 -19.08 -12.41 25.35
C SER A 314 -19.87 -12.45 26.65
N VAL A 315 -20.93 -11.64 26.74
CA VAL A 315 -21.85 -11.63 27.89
C VAL A 315 -23.20 -12.16 27.45
N VAL A 316 -23.78 -13.06 28.23
CA VAL A 316 -25.16 -13.56 28.03
C VAL A 316 -25.98 -13.36 29.30
N SER A 317 -27.29 -13.21 29.15
CA SER A 317 -28.24 -13.28 30.27
C SER A 317 -28.52 -14.73 30.68
N ASP A 318 -29.22 -14.94 31.80
CA ASP A 318 -29.60 -16.25 32.37
C ASP A 318 -30.16 -17.26 31.33
N GLY A 319 -30.96 -16.78 30.37
CA GLY A 319 -31.48 -17.60 29.26
C GLY A 319 -30.50 -17.86 28.11
N ARG A 320 -29.20 -17.63 28.31
CA ARG A 320 -28.13 -17.65 27.28
C ARG A 320 -28.38 -16.72 26.09
N THR A 321 -29.16 -15.67 26.28
CA THR A 321 -29.38 -14.68 25.23
C THR A 321 -28.19 -13.71 25.20
N PRO A 322 -27.52 -13.52 24.03
CA PRO A 322 -26.44 -12.56 23.91
C PRO A 322 -26.86 -11.16 24.34
N MET A 323 -26.05 -10.54 25.20
CA MET A 323 -26.26 -9.17 25.61
C MET A 323 -25.76 -8.23 24.50
N PRO A 324 -26.60 -7.32 23.97
CA PRO A 324 -26.12 -6.30 23.05
C PRO A 324 -25.20 -5.34 23.80
N GLY A 325 -24.08 -4.99 23.18
CA GLY A 325 -23.10 -4.09 23.77
C GLY A 325 -21.83 -4.04 22.94
N THR A 326 -20.87 -3.29 23.45
CA THR A 326 -19.55 -3.12 22.82
C THR A 326 -18.47 -3.50 23.81
N THR A 327 -17.57 -4.37 23.38
CA THR A 327 -16.39 -4.77 24.16
C THR A 327 -15.20 -3.92 23.72
N GLN A 328 -14.46 -3.39 24.67
CA GLN A 328 -13.24 -2.62 24.41
C GLN A 328 -12.16 -2.98 25.44
N PRO A 329 -10.89 -2.98 25.06
CA PRO A 329 -9.82 -3.25 26.00
C PRO A 329 -9.45 -2.00 26.80
N THR A 330 -9.02 -2.18 28.04
CA THR A 330 -8.39 -1.12 28.85
C THR A 330 -6.97 -0.82 28.36
N GLN A 331 -6.31 0.22 28.84
CA GLN A 331 -5.00 0.66 28.29
C GLN A 331 -3.83 -0.32 28.54
N ASN A 332 -3.94 -1.21 29.53
CA ASN A 332 -2.85 -2.10 29.97
C ASN A 332 -3.00 -3.55 29.47
N ASP A 333 -3.97 -3.85 28.61
CA ASP A 333 -4.24 -5.20 28.08
C ASP A 333 -4.53 -6.28 29.14
N GLN A 334 -4.83 -5.88 30.39
CA GLN A 334 -5.16 -6.78 31.49
C GLN A 334 -6.64 -6.73 31.89
N SER A 335 -7.45 -5.94 31.20
CA SER A 335 -8.90 -5.95 31.40
C SER A 335 -9.67 -5.66 30.12
N LEU A 336 -10.86 -6.27 30.01
CA LEU A 336 -11.88 -5.94 29.02
C LEU A 336 -13.06 -5.25 29.69
N LEU A 337 -13.57 -4.20 29.04
CA LEU A 337 -14.79 -3.50 29.39
C LEU A 337 -15.89 -3.91 28.42
N PHE A 338 -17.03 -4.37 28.95
CA PHE A 338 -18.25 -4.56 28.19
C PHE A 338 -19.25 -3.45 28.55
N VAL A 339 -19.45 -2.51 27.63
CA VAL A 339 -20.45 -1.45 27.75
C VAL A 339 -21.77 -1.98 27.18
N PRO A 340 -22.85 -2.09 27.98
CA PRO A 340 -24.10 -2.64 27.48
C PRO A 340 -24.82 -1.64 26.56
N GLY A 341 -25.60 -2.15 25.60
CA GLY A 341 -26.46 -1.31 24.75
C GLY A 341 -27.71 -0.80 25.45
N GLN A 342 -28.04 -1.33 26.62
CA GLN A 342 -29.17 -0.95 27.46
C GLN A 342 -28.79 -1.02 28.93
N ALA A 343 -29.49 -0.27 29.79
CA ALA A 343 -29.23 -0.27 31.21
C ALA A 343 -29.34 -1.68 31.81
N TRP A 344 -28.43 -2.02 32.72
CA TRP A 344 -28.42 -3.32 33.38
C TRP A 344 -29.71 -3.56 34.18
N LYS A 345 -30.25 -4.76 34.07
CA LYS A 345 -31.37 -5.21 34.90
C LYS A 345 -30.82 -6.07 36.04
N PRO A 346 -31.44 -6.04 37.23
CA PRO A 346 -31.17 -7.03 38.26
C PRO A 346 -31.40 -8.44 37.69
N GLY A 347 -30.50 -9.37 37.99
CA GLY A 347 -30.55 -10.73 37.46
C GLY A 347 -29.19 -11.43 37.37
N THR A 348 -29.24 -12.67 36.90
CA THR A 348 -28.05 -13.51 36.65
C THR A 348 -27.60 -13.34 35.21
N TYR A 349 -26.28 -13.27 35.05
CA TYR A 349 -25.58 -13.15 33.78
C TYR A 349 -24.37 -14.08 33.79
N THR A 350 -23.86 -14.37 32.59
CA THR A 350 -22.67 -15.20 32.43
C THR A 350 -21.73 -14.55 31.42
N LEU A 351 -20.46 -14.42 31.81
CA LEU A 351 -19.36 -14.19 30.86
C LEU A 351 -18.98 -15.53 30.25
N LEU A 352 -19.07 -15.63 28.93
CA LEU A 352 -18.62 -16.79 28.17
C LEU A 352 -17.26 -16.47 27.57
N VAL A 353 -16.25 -17.25 27.95
CA VAL A 353 -14.88 -17.14 27.45
C VAL A 353 -14.53 -18.41 26.68
N ASP A 354 -14.30 -18.27 25.39
CA ASP A 354 -13.81 -19.35 24.55
C ASP A 354 -12.39 -19.72 24.97
N THR A 355 -12.18 -21.01 25.24
CA THR A 355 -10.91 -21.55 25.75
C THR A 355 -9.73 -21.44 24.79
N ARG A 356 -9.96 -20.99 23.56
CA ARG A 356 -8.91 -20.60 22.61
C ARG A 356 -8.34 -19.21 22.88
N LEU A 357 -8.85 -18.48 23.88
CA LEU A 357 -8.18 -17.27 24.36
C LEU A 357 -6.75 -17.62 24.79
N GLU A 358 -5.81 -16.78 24.37
CA GLU A 358 -4.38 -16.98 24.59
C GLU A 358 -3.80 -15.81 25.41
N ASP A 359 -2.77 -16.10 26.19
CA ASP A 359 -1.83 -15.10 26.71
C ASP A 359 -0.93 -14.54 25.60
N LEU A 360 0.09 -13.79 26.00
CA LEU A 360 1.09 -13.22 25.10
C LEU A 360 2.10 -14.24 24.54
N ALA A 361 2.34 -15.35 25.24
CA ALA A 361 3.22 -16.45 24.80
C ALA A 361 2.50 -17.51 23.93
N GLY A 362 1.19 -17.36 23.72
CA GLY A 362 0.36 -18.27 22.94
C GLY A 362 -0.16 -19.48 23.74
N ASN A 363 -0.04 -19.47 25.06
CA ASN A 363 -0.66 -20.47 25.92
C ASN A 363 -2.15 -20.17 25.99
N ASN A 364 -2.99 -21.17 25.72
CA ASN A 364 -4.43 -21.03 25.86
C ASN A 364 -4.93 -21.64 27.18
N LEU A 365 -6.21 -21.48 27.50
CA LEU A 365 -6.80 -21.93 28.78
C LEU A 365 -6.73 -23.45 29.00
N VAL A 366 -6.45 -24.24 27.95
CA VAL A 366 -6.42 -25.71 28.00
C VAL A 366 -4.98 -26.24 27.99
N ARG A 367 -4.06 -25.57 27.29
CA ARG A 367 -2.67 -26.01 27.13
C ARG A 367 -1.71 -24.87 26.80
N ALA A 368 -0.48 -25.04 27.30
CA ALA A 368 0.65 -24.23 26.89
C ALA A 368 1.00 -24.44 25.40
N PHE A 369 1.55 -23.40 24.78
CA PHE A 369 1.98 -23.40 23.38
C PHE A 369 3.10 -24.42 23.14
N ASP A 370 4.02 -24.49 24.08
CA ASP A 370 5.23 -25.31 24.05
C ASP A 370 5.02 -26.70 24.68
N MET A 371 3.92 -27.34 24.28
CA MET A 371 3.62 -28.73 24.61
C MET A 371 3.43 -29.55 23.33
N PRO A 372 3.91 -30.81 23.28
CA PRO A 372 3.64 -31.70 22.15
C PRO A 372 2.13 -31.84 21.94
N LEU A 373 1.70 -31.89 20.67
CA LEU A 373 0.33 -32.26 20.35
C LEU A 373 0.07 -33.67 20.89
N ARG A 374 -0.96 -33.84 21.74
CA ARG A 374 -1.36 -35.17 22.22
C ARG A 374 -1.71 -36.04 21.02
N GLN A 375 -0.97 -37.13 20.82
CA GLN A 375 -1.21 -38.04 19.69
C GLN A 375 -2.51 -38.85 19.82
N ASN A 376 -3.16 -38.86 21.00
CA ASN A 376 -4.44 -39.51 21.26
C ASN A 376 -5.22 -38.75 22.36
N ALA A 377 -6.01 -37.74 22.01
CA ALA A 377 -6.94 -37.13 22.95
C ALA A 377 -8.27 -37.91 22.95
N VAL A 378 -8.37 -38.91 23.82
CA VAL A 378 -9.68 -39.45 24.23
C VAL A 378 -10.11 -38.66 25.46
N GLY A 379 -10.95 -37.64 25.29
CA GLY A 379 -11.61 -36.95 26.41
C GLY A 379 -11.88 -35.46 26.16
N GLY A 380 -13.13 -35.12 25.80
CA GLY A 380 -13.66 -33.76 25.69
C GLY A 380 -13.45 -33.08 24.34
N PRO A 381 -14.30 -32.10 23.95
CA PRO A 381 -14.01 -31.25 22.79
C PRO A 381 -12.75 -30.41 23.06
N ASP A 382 -11.87 -30.27 22.05
CA ASP A 382 -10.64 -29.45 22.09
C ASP A 382 -10.90 -27.96 22.38
N HIS A 383 -12.17 -27.56 22.39
CA HIS A 383 -12.64 -26.21 22.62
C HIS A 383 -14.01 -26.25 23.31
N TYR A 384 -14.13 -25.53 24.41
CA TYR A 384 -15.38 -25.25 25.11
C TYR A 384 -15.44 -23.79 25.58
N LEU A 385 -16.60 -23.36 26.07
CA LEU A 385 -16.78 -22.06 26.70
C LEU A 385 -16.61 -22.19 28.21
N HIS A 386 -15.62 -21.50 28.77
CA HIS A 386 -15.51 -21.29 30.21
C HIS A 386 -16.56 -20.26 30.64
N GLU A 387 -17.31 -20.57 31.70
CA GLU A 387 -18.46 -19.77 32.14
C GLU A 387 -18.15 -19.11 33.49
N ILE A 388 -18.20 -17.78 33.52
CA ILE A 388 -18.02 -17.01 34.75
C ILE A 388 -19.38 -16.35 35.09
N PRO A 389 -20.18 -16.96 35.99
CA PRO A 389 -21.45 -16.39 36.39
C PRO A 389 -21.26 -15.15 37.27
N PHE A 390 -22.10 -14.15 37.08
CA PHE A 390 -22.19 -13.00 37.94
C PHE A 390 -23.64 -12.57 38.12
N ARG A 391 -23.92 -11.86 39.22
CA ARG A 391 -25.25 -11.38 39.55
C ARG A 391 -25.23 -9.86 39.70
N ILE A 392 -26.23 -9.21 39.13
CA ILE A 392 -26.54 -7.81 39.40
C ILE A 392 -27.70 -7.83 40.39
N ASP A 393 -27.44 -7.32 41.59
CA ASP A 393 -28.41 -7.33 42.66
C ASP A 393 -29.42 -6.18 42.51
N ASP A 394 -30.58 -6.34 43.14
CA ASP A 394 -31.52 -5.23 43.27
C ASP A 394 -30.90 -4.11 44.12
N PRO A 395 -31.23 -2.83 43.84
CA PRO A 395 -30.70 -1.68 44.57
C PRO A 395 -30.90 -1.70 46.09
#